data_AF-A0A7K3F4P2-F1
#
_entry.id   AF-A0A7K3F4P2-F1
#
_cell.length_a   1.000
_cell.length_b   1.000
_cell.length_c   1.000
_cell.angle_alpha   90.00
_cell.angle_beta   90.00
_cell.angle_gamma   90.00
#
_symmetry.space_group_name_H-M   'P 1'
#
loop_
_entity.id
_entity.type
_entity.pdbx_description
1 polymer ?
#
loop_
_entity_poly.entity_id
_entity_poly.type
_entity_poly.pdbx_seq_one_letter_code
_entity_poly.pdbx_strand_id
1 'polypeptide(L)'
;MPNGPLSLPARLCLLAWDPARSGAADTARVHHLVRAGALTELARRGLLTDEDGIATPVDLDSRTGDAVLDGLLDLIRESLPRRWRTWVALHARLTFDAVREQLVAEGHLRAEKKRVLGVFPSVEYVLARPAAAKVLREETRSVLEGRVPAAEVSERDAAVAVLLA
;
A
#
# COMPACT_ATOMS: atom_id res chain seq x y z
N MET A 1 -15.25 10.79 -15.02
CA MET A 1 -15.15 9.71 -13.99
C MET A 1 -13.68 9.56 -13.64
N PRO A 2 -13.16 10.05 -12.50
CA PRO A 2 -11.72 10.06 -12.29
C PRO A 2 -11.30 9.25 -11.05
N ASN A 3 -11.67 7.97 -10.97
CA ASN A 3 -11.00 7.05 -10.06
C ASN A 3 -10.63 5.82 -10.88
N GLY A 4 -9.40 5.76 -11.38
CA GLY A 4 -8.84 4.48 -11.82
C GLY A 4 -8.85 3.49 -10.64
N PRO A 5 -8.77 2.16 -10.90
CA PRO A 5 -8.74 1.20 -9.81
C PRO A 5 -7.50 1.43 -8.94
N LEU A 6 -7.70 1.76 -7.65
CA LEU A 6 -6.63 1.95 -6.67
C LEU A 6 -5.65 0.76 -6.68
N SER A 7 -4.35 1.06 -6.62
CA SER A 7 -3.30 0.04 -6.48
C SER A 7 -3.43 -0.72 -5.14
N LEU A 8 -2.89 -1.93 -5.05
CA LEU A 8 -2.87 -2.71 -3.81
C LEU A 8 -2.34 -1.93 -2.60
N PRO A 9 -1.17 -1.24 -2.67
CA PRO A 9 -0.68 -0.47 -1.52
C PRO A 9 -1.63 0.66 -1.12
N ALA A 10 -2.31 1.31 -2.07
CA ALA A 10 -3.30 2.33 -1.79
C ALA A 10 -4.55 1.76 -1.08
N ARG A 11 -5.09 0.63 -1.55
CA ARG A 11 -6.22 -0.08 -0.89
C ARG A 11 -5.85 -0.47 0.54
N LEU A 12 -4.68 -1.07 0.73
CA LEU A 12 -4.20 -1.48 2.06
C LEU A 12 -3.98 -0.30 3.00
N CYS A 13 -3.47 0.82 2.49
CA CYS A 13 -3.31 2.05 3.28
C CYS A 13 -4.66 2.59 3.76
N LEU A 14 -5.70 2.59 2.90
CA LEU A 14 -7.05 3.00 3.28
C LEU A 14 -7.72 2.01 4.25
N LEU A 15 -7.50 0.70 4.08
CA LEU A 15 -8.06 -0.33 4.95
C LEU A 15 -7.43 -0.31 6.33
N ALA A 16 -6.11 -0.11 6.39
CA ALA A 16 -5.35 0.07 7.62
C ALA A 16 -5.57 1.43 8.29
N TRP A 17 -6.36 2.31 7.67
CA TRP A 17 -6.68 3.61 8.24
C TRP A 17 -7.49 3.46 9.52
N ASP A 18 -6.86 3.75 10.64
CA ASP A 18 -7.52 3.89 11.93
C ASP A 18 -6.90 5.10 12.66
N PRO A 19 -7.58 6.26 12.67
CA PRO A 19 -7.06 7.45 13.32
C PRO A 19 -6.95 7.30 14.85
N ALA A 20 -7.59 6.27 15.44
CA ALA A 20 -7.59 6.01 16.87
C ALA A 20 -6.53 4.98 17.33
N ARG A 21 -5.93 4.21 16.41
CA ARG A 21 -4.84 3.26 16.72
C ARG A 21 -3.48 3.89 16.44
N SER A 22 -2.86 4.43 17.49
CA SER A 22 -1.64 5.25 17.40
C SER A 22 -0.47 4.68 18.23
N GLY A 23 -0.30 3.35 18.24
CA GLY A 23 0.90 2.70 18.79
C GLY A 23 2.04 2.65 17.77
N ALA A 24 3.31 2.81 18.20
CA ALA A 24 4.46 2.74 17.29
C ALA A 24 4.59 1.38 16.58
N ALA A 25 4.25 0.28 17.28
CA ALA A 25 4.23 -1.07 16.71
C ALA A 25 3.15 -1.22 15.63
N ASP A 26 1.97 -0.63 15.85
CA ASP A 26 0.89 -0.61 14.86
C ASP A 26 1.32 0.18 13.63
N THR A 27 1.98 1.33 13.80
CA THR A 27 2.52 2.13 12.69
C THR A 27 3.52 1.35 11.83
N ALA A 28 4.48 0.65 12.46
CA ALA A 28 5.45 -0.16 11.72
C ALA A 28 4.78 -1.33 10.96
N ARG A 29 3.79 -1.98 11.58
CA ARG A 29 2.99 -3.03 10.92
C ARG A 29 2.28 -2.51 9.68
N VAL A 30 1.69 -1.31 9.75
CA VAL A 30 1.01 -0.68 8.60
C VAL A 30 2.00 -0.36 7.48
N HIS A 31 3.20 0.13 7.80
CA HIS A 31 4.22 0.38 6.78
C HIS A 31 4.61 -0.92 6.05
N HIS A 32 4.83 -2.01 6.80
CA HIS A 32 5.15 -3.32 6.22
C HIS A 32 4.00 -3.85 5.36
N LEU A 33 2.75 -3.69 5.81
CA LEU A 33 1.56 -4.10 5.06
C LEU A 33 1.47 -3.38 3.71
N VAL A 34 1.61 -2.06 3.71
CA VAL A 34 1.57 -1.26 2.48
C VAL A 34 2.75 -1.61 1.56
N ARG A 35 3.94 -1.80 2.11
CA ARG A 35 5.13 -2.24 1.36
C ARG A 35 4.93 -3.63 0.74
N ALA A 36 4.35 -4.58 1.47
CA ALA A 36 4.02 -5.90 0.96
C ALA A 36 2.99 -5.83 -0.18
N GLY A 37 1.98 -4.96 -0.08
CA GLY A 37 1.05 -4.69 -1.16
C GLY A 37 1.71 -4.15 -2.42
N ALA A 38 2.66 -3.23 -2.28
CA ALA A 38 3.41 -2.68 -3.41
C ALA A 38 4.27 -3.76 -4.11
N LEU A 39 4.99 -4.58 -3.34
CA LEU A 39 5.78 -5.70 -3.87
C LEU A 39 4.90 -6.74 -4.57
N THR A 40 3.74 -7.05 -3.97
CA THR A 40 2.76 -7.98 -4.57
C THR A 40 2.23 -7.45 -5.88
N GLU A 41 1.89 -6.16 -5.97
CA GLU A 41 1.40 -5.54 -7.20
C GLU A 41 2.47 -5.52 -8.29
N LEU A 42 3.74 -5.24 -7.95
CA LEU A 42 4.86 -5.30 -8.89
C LEU A 42 5.08 -6.72 -9.43
N ALA A 43 5.05 -7.74 -8.57
CA ALA A 43 5.16 -9.13 -8.98
C ALA A 43 3.99 -9.55 -9.89
N ARG A 44 2.75 -9.17 -9.52
CA ARG A 44 1.53 -9.46 -10.30
C ARG A 44 1.53 -8.76 -11.66
N ARG A 45 2.21 -7.61 -11.78
CA ARG A 45 2.43 -6.91 -13.06
C ARG A 45 3.60 -7.47 -13.86
N GLY A 46 4.30 -8.50 -13.36
CA GLY A 46 5.44 -9.11 -14.04
C GLY A 46 6.71 -8.25 -14.04
N LEU A 47 6.84 -7.32 -13.08
CA LEU A 47 8.01 -6.42 -12.99
C LEU A 47 9.05 -6.92 -12.00
N LEU A 48 8.66 -7.83 -11.11
CA LEU A 48 9.54 -8.55 -10.21
C LEU A 48 9.32 -10.05 -10.39
N THR A 49 10.42 -10.80 -10.43
CA THR A 49 10.44 -12.26 -10.35
C THR A 49 11.09 -12.71 -9.05
N ASP A 50 10.83 -13.96 -8.67
CA ASP A 50 11.59 -14.65 -7.63
C ASP A 50 12.79 -15.37 -8.27
N GLU A 51 13.98 -15.07 -7.78
CA GLU A 51 15.20 -15.82 -8.08
C GLU A 51 15.79 -16.34 -6.77
N ASP A 52 15.53 -17.61 -6.44
CA ASP A 52 15.99 -18.25 -5.21
C ASP A 52 15.62 -17.45 -3.93
N GLY A 53 14.40 -16.90 -3.89
CA GLY A 53 13.92 -16.08 -2.78
C GLY A 53 14.36 -14.62 -2.81
N ILE A 54 15.08 -14.18 -3.85
CA ILE A 54 15.45 -12.79 -4.11
C ILE A 54 14.38 -12.16 -5.00
N ALA A 55 13.97 -10.93 -4.65
CA ALA A 55 13.10 -10.14 -5.50
C ALA A 55 13.95 -9.46 -6.58
N THR A 56 13.88 -9.96 -7.81
CA THR A 56 14.70 -9.47 -8.94
C THR A 56 13.84 -8.71 -9.96
N PRO A 57 14.22 -7.47 -10.33
CA PRO A 57 13.61 -6.75 -11.45
C PRO A 57 13.74 -7.52 -12.77
N VAL A 58 12.65 -7.65 -13.52
CA VAL A 58 12.66 -8.38 -14.80
C VAL A 58 13.50 -7.67 -15.86
N ASP A 59 13.52 -6.33 -15.84
CA ASP A 59 14.35 -5.50 -16.71
C ASP A 59 14.67 -4.14 -16.05
N LEU A 60 15.40 -3.27 -16.76
CA LEU A 60 15.78 -1.93 -16.30
C LEU A 60 14.81 -0.81 -16.68
N ASP A 61 13.92 -1.03 -17.65
CA ASP A 61 13.19 0.06 -18.32
C ASP A 61 11.68 0.01 -18.10
N SER A 62 11.11 -1.15 -17.78
CA SER A 62 9.67 -1.31 -17.59
C SER A 62 9.15 -0.49 -16.41
N ARG A 63 7.95 0.04 -16.58
CA ARG A 63 7.26 0.94 -15.64
C ARG A 63 5.82 0.52 -15.45
N THR A 64 5.29 0.82 -14.28
CA THR A 64 3.89 0.65 -13.93
C THR A 64 3.01 1.83 -14.32
N GLY A 65 3.59 3.03 -14.44
CA GLY A 65 2.86 4.29 -14.56
C GLY A 65 2.26 4.79 -13.23
N ASP A 66 2.51 4.09 -12.12
CA ASP A 66 2.18 4.49 -10.77
C ASP A 66 3.47 4.91 -10.05
N ALA A 67 3.55 6.17 -9.64
CA ALA A 67 4.78 6.77 -9.12
C ALA A 67 5.28 6.07 -7.83
N VAL A 68 4.38 5.54 -7.00
CA VAL A 68 4.75 4.79 -5.79
C VAL A 68 5.41 3.47 -6.17
N LEU A 69 4.80 2.73 -7.10
CA LEU A 69 5.32 1.45 -7.54
C LEU A 69 6.63 1.62 -8.32
N ASP A 70 6.71 2.62 -9.19
CA ASP A 70 7.91 2.93 -9.97
C ASP A 70 9.07 3.37 -9.06
N GLY A 71 8.80 4.19 -8.05
CA GLY A 71 9.82 4.58 -7.07
C GLY A 71 10.32 3.40 -6.22
N LEU A 72 9.46 2.42 -5.90
CA LEU A 72 9.90 1.18 -5.26
C LEU A 72 10.73 0.31 -6.22
N LEU A 73 10.30 0.19 -7.47
CA LEU A 73 11.02 -0.59 -8.48
C LEU A 73 12.42 -0.03 -8.74
N ASP A 74 12.57 1.30 -8.80
CA ASP A 74 13.87 1.97 -8.92
C ASP A 74 14.76 1.69 -7.70
N LEU A 75 14.21 1.80 -6.49
CA LEU A 75 14.95 1.47 -5.28
C LEU A 75 15.46 0.03 -5.29
N ILE A 76 14.71 -0.92 -5.87
CA ILE A 76 15.14 -2.32 -6.01
C ILE A 76 16.25 -2.44 -7.05
N ARG A 77 16.09 -1.82 -8.22
CA ARG A 77 17.08 -1.82 -9.31
C ARG A 77 18.43 -1.25 -8.89
N GLU A 78 18.42 -0.23 -8.04
CA GLU A 78 19.63 0.46 -7.56
C GLU A 78 20.26 -0.20 -6.32
N SER A 79 19.65 -1.27 -5.78
CA SER A 79 20.16 -1.95 -4.59
C SER A 79 20.94 -3.22 -4.92
N LEU A 80 21.68 -3.71 -3.92
CA LEU A 80 22.18 -5.08 -3.93
C LEU A 80 21.02 -6.09 -3.91
N PRO A 81 21.20 -7.31 -4.46
CA PRO A 81 20.21 -8.38 -4.38
C PRO A 81 19.75 -8.65 -2.94
N ARG A 82 18.44 -8.69 -2.73
CA ARG A 82 17.82 -8.86 -1.40
C ARG A 82 16.61 -9.77 -1.46
N ARG A 83 16.41 -10.52 -0.38
CA ARG A 83 15.25 -11.39 -0.21
C ARG A 83 13.96 -10.60 -0.07
N TRP A 84 12.83 -11.17 -0.48
CA TRP A 84 11.49 -10.57 -0.33
C TRP A 84 11.22 -10.04 1.08
N ARG A 85 11.50 -10.87 2.10
CA ARG A 85 11.29 -10.49 3.50
C ARG A 85 12.08 -9.24 3.90
N THR A 86 13.28 -9.06 3.36
CA THR A 86 14.09 -7.86 3.59
C THR A 86 13.41 -6.65 2.95
N TRP A 87 12.91 -6.77 1.72
CA TRP A 87 12.23 -5.68 1.02
C TRP A 87 10.93 -5.22 1.68
N VAL A 88 10.20 -6.12 2.35
CA VAL A 88 8.99 -5.78 3.11
C VAL A 88 9.27 -4.82 4.27
N ALA A 89 10.43 -4.92 4.91
CA ALA A 89 10.79 -4.07 6.06
C ALA A 89 11.66 -2.87 5.65
N LEU A 90 12.63 -3.10 4.76
CA LEU A 90 13.60 -2.10 4.35
C LEU A 90 12.91 -0.91 3.70
N HIS A 91 13.10 0.28 4.26
CA HIS A 91 12.53 1.54 3.78
C HIS A 91 10.99 1.52 3.61
N ALA A 92 10.27 0.64 4.32
CA ALA A 92 8.81 0.50 4.19
C ALA A 92 8.05 1.82 4.42
N ARG A 93 8.57 2.67 5.32
CA ARG A 93 8.03 4.01 5.58
C ARG A 93 8.04 4.90 4.33
N LEU A 94 9.05 4.81 3.46
CA LEU A 94 9.11 5.64 2.25
C LEU A 94 7.95 5.31 1.31
N THR A 95 7.64 4.02 1.12
CA THR A 95 6.46 3.61 0.34
C THR A 95 5.18 4.08 1.01
N PHE A 96 5.06 3.95 2.34
CA PHE A 96 3.87 4.41 3.05
C PHE A 96 3.62 5.91 2.90
N ASP A 97 4.66 6.73 3.08
CA ASP A 97 4.56 8.19 2.96
C ASP A 97 4.22 8.57 1.50
N ALA A 98 4.85 7.95 0.51
CA ALA A 98 4.53 8.17 -0.91
C ALA A 98 3.09 7.78 -1.27
N VAL A 99 2.57 6.66 -0.73
CA VAL A 99 1.16 6.25 -0.91
C VAL A 99 0.22 7.28 -0.31
N ARG A 100 0.53 7.84 0.85
CA ARG A 100 -0.31 8.88 1.46
C ARG A 100 -0.33 10.15 0.62
N GLU A 101 0.82 10.55 0.08
CA GLU A 101 0.92 11.69 -0.82
C GLU A 101 0.11 11.47 -2.10
N GLN A 102 0.22 10.29 -2.71
CA GLN A 102 -0.60 9.91 -3.87
C GLN A 102 -2.10 9.93 -3.54
N LEU A 103 -2.50 9.35 -2.40
CA LEU A 103 -3.91 9.36 -1.97
C LEU A 103 -4.42 10.77 -1.66
N VAL A 104 -3.55 11.70 -1.25
CA VAL A 104 -3.91 13.14 -1.13
C VAL A 104 -4.10 13.74 -2.52
N ALA A 105 -3.18 13.50 -3.45
CA ALA A 105 -3.25 14.00 -4.82
C ALA A 105 -4.52 13.50 -5.56
N GLU A 106 -4.92 12.26 -5.31
CA GLU A 106 -6.12 11.62 -5.85
C GLU A 106 -7.41 12.00 -5.07
N GLY A 107 -7.28 12.75 -3.97
CA GLY A 107 -8.42 13.23 -3.17
C GLY A 107 -9.10 12.18 -2.30
N HIS A 108 -8.40 11.09 -1.97
CA HIS A 108 -8.84 10.07 -1.00
C HIS A 108 -8.47 10.46 0.44
N LEU A 109 -7.34 11.17 0.61
CA LEU A 109 -6.89 11.74 1.87
C LEU A 109 -6.83 13.27 1.81
N ARG A 110 -6.83 13.91 2.97
CA ARG A 110 -6.54 15.34 3.13
C ARG A 110 -5.44 15.51 4.16
N ALA A 111 -4.43 16.32 3.85
CA ALA A 111 -3.41 16.75 4.79
C ALA A 111 -3.87 18.00 5.56
N GLU A 112 -3.90 17.90 6.88
CA GLU A 112 -4.24 18.96 7.82
C GLU A 112 -3.02 19.36 8.63
N LYS A 113 -2.79 20.67 8.76
CA LYS A 113 -1.71 21.18 9.61
C LYS A 113 -2.16 21.17 11.06
N LYS A 114 -1.37 20.53 11.92
CA LYS A 114 -1.52 20.54 13.37
C LYS A 114 -0.27 21.11 14.03
N ARG A 115 -0.40 21.58 15.27
CA ARG A 115 0.75 22.00 16.09
C ARG A 115 0.86 21.05 17.28
N VAL A 116 2.01 20.40 17.41
CA VAL A 116 2.36 19.60 18.59
C VAL A 116 3.11 20.51 19.56
N LEU A 117 2.70 20.50 20.83
CA LEU A 117 3.22 21.40 21.88
C LEU A 117 3.16 22.90 21.50
N GLY A 118 2.19 23.30 20.68
CA GLY A 118 1.97 24.70 20.27
C GLY A 118 2.96 25.26 19.24
N VAL A 119 4.13 24.64 19.03
CA VAL A 119 5.20 25.20 18.20
C VAL A 119 5.64 24.32 17.04
N PHE A 120 5.56 22.99 17.16
CA PHE A 120 6.05 22.09 16.12
C PHE A 120 4.95 21.81 15.10
N PRO A 121 5.09 22.26 13.83
CA PRO A 121 4.15 21.90 12.79
C PRO A 121 4.21 20.38 12.56
N SER A 122 3.04 19.76 12.52
CA SER A 122 2.86 18.35 12.21
C SER A 122 1.75 18.24 11.15
N VAL A 123 1.79 17.18 10.36
CA VAL A 123 0.75 16.90 9.37
C VAL A 123 -0.07 15.73 9.88
N GLU A 124 -1.34 16.00 10.15
CA GLU A 124 -2.34 14.97 10.35
C GLU A 124 -3.00 14.70 9.01
N TYR A 125 -3.17 13.45 8.65
CA TYR A 125 -3.94 13.12 7.45
C TYR A 125 -5.31 12.63 7.91
N VAL A 126 -6.34 12.90 7.12
CA VAL A 126 -7.71 12.43 7.37
C VAL A 126 -8.30 11.85 6.09
N LEU A 127 -9.28 10.96 6.22
CA LEU A 127 -10.05 10.45 5.08
C LEU A 127 -10.89 11.59 4.48
N ALA A 128 -10.59 11.96 3.24
CA ALA A 128 -11.41 12.90 2.47
C ALA A 128 -12.69 12.23 1.95
N ARG A 129 -12.65 10.90 1.74
CA ARG A 129 -13.79 10.09 1.29
C ARG A 129 -14.08 8.92 2.23
N PRO A 130 -14.61 9.16 3.45
CA PRO A 130 -14.90 8.10 4.42
C PRO A 130 -15.85 7.02 3.89
N ALA A 131 -16.84 7.40 3.08
CA ALA A 131 -17.77 6.45 2.47
C ALA A 131 -17.09 5.44 1.54
N ALA A 132 -16.12 5.89 0.72
CA ALA A 132 -15.38 5.00 -0.17
C ALA A 132 -14.48 4.01 0.61
N ALA A 133 -13.83 4.49 1.68
CA ALA A 133 -13.05 3.63 2.57
C ALA A 133 -13.95 2.61 3.31
N LYS A 134 -15.17 3.01 3.69
CA LYS A 134 -16.16 2.11 4.30
C LYS A 134 -16.60 1.01 3.33
N VAL A 135 -16.95 1.35 2.10
CA VAL A 135 -17.32 0.37 1.06
C VAL A 135 -16.18 -0.61 0.82
N LEU A 136 -14.95 -0.12 0.65
CA LEU A 136 -13.77 -0.98 0.48
C LEU A 136 -13.59 -1.96 1.67
N ARG A 137 -13.85 -1.49 2.90
CA ARG A 137 -13.77 -2.32 4.10
C ARG A 137 -14.88 -3.37 4.15
N GLU A 138 -16.10 -3.04 3.73
CA GLU A 138 -17.22 -3.96 3.65
C GLU A 138 -17.01 -5.03 2.57
N GLU A 139 -16.53 -4.65 1.38
CA GLU A 139 -16.17 -5.57 0.30
C GLU A 139 -15.09 -6.56 0.76
N THR A 140 -13.99 -6.05 1.34
CA THR A 140 -12.89 -6.89 1.82
C THR A 140 -13.35 -7.84 2.93
N ARG A 141 -14.22 -7.37 3.82
CA ARG A 141 -14.81 -8.19 4.89
C ARG A 141 -15.69 -9.30 4.32
N SER A 142 -16.48 -9.01 3.30
CA SER A 142 -17.33 -10.01 2.63
C SER A 142 -16.50 -11.18 2.07
N VAL A 143 -15.34 -10.86 1.48
CA VAL A 143 -14.37 -11.86 0.99
C VAL A 143 -13.79 -12.68 2.15
N LEU A 144 -13.31 -12.02 3.21
CA LEU A 144 -12.73 -12.68 4.38
C LEU A 144 -13.72 -13.59 5.13
N GLU A 145 -15.00 -13.20 5.17
CA GLU A 145 -16.08 -13.97 5.81
C GLU A 145 -16.63 -15.08 4.89
N GLY A 146 -16.07 -15.27 3.69
CA GLY A 146 -16.47 -16.33 2.75
C GLY A 146 -17.86 -16.13 2.15
N ARG A 147 -18.38 -14.89 2.17
CA ARG A 147 -19.71 -14.57 1.61
C ARG A 147 -19.71 -14.46 0.09
N VAL A 148 -18.53 -14.34 -0.52
CA VAL A 148 -18.32 -14.35 -1.97
C VAL A 148 -17.70 -15.70 -2.35
N PRO A 149 -18.25 -16.44 -3.32
CA PRO A 149 -17.64 -17.68 -3.81
C PRO A 149 -16.21 -17.45 -4.30
N ALA A 150 -15.28 -18.35 -3.98
CA ALA A 150 -13.85 -18.17 -4.30
C ALA A 150 -13.59 -17.96 -5.81
N ALA A 151 -14.40 -18.58 -6.68
CA ALA A 151 -14.31 -18.41 -8.13
C ALA A 151 -14.70 -17.01 -8.63
N GLU A 152 -15.43 -16.24 -7.82
CA GLU A 152 -15.90 -14.89 -8.14
C GLU A 152 -15.01 -13.80 -7.53
N VAL A 153 -14.08 -14.17 -6.64
CA VAL A 153 -13.15 -13.21 -6.01
C VAL A 153 -12.05 -12.87 -7.01
N SER A 154 -11.89 -11.57 -7.29
CA SER A 154 -10.80 -11.11 -8.15
C SER A 154 -9.44 -11.40 -7.51
N GLU A 155 -8.41 -11.68 -8.32
CA GLU A 155 -7.04 -11.89 -7.83
C GLU A 155 -6.56 -10.72 -6.94
N ARG A 156 -6.96 -9.50 -7.29
CA ARG A 156 -6.63 -8.29 -6.51
C ARG A 156 -7.31 -8.32 -5.13
N ASP A 157 -8.59 -8.66 -5.05
CA ASP A 157 -9.30 -8.71 -3.77
C ASP A 157 -8.83 -9.87 -2.90
N ALA A 158 -8.49 -11.01 -3.52
CA ALA A 158 -7.83 -12.12 -2.83
C ALA A 158 -6.48 -11.69 -2.24
N ALA A 159 -5.65 -10.97 -3.00
CA ALA A 159 -4.37 -10.46 -2.50
C ALA A 159 -4.54 -9.49 -1.33
N VAL A 160 -5.50 -8.55 -1.41
CA VAL A 160 -5.84 -7.65 -0.29
C VAL A 160 -6.29 -8.43 0.94
N ALA A 161 -7.19 -9.40 0.77
CA ALA A 161 -7.71 -10.20 1.86
C ALA A 161 -6.60 -11.01 2.55
N VAL A 162 -5.76 -11.72 1.78
CA VAL A 162 -4.64 -12.52 2.31
C VAL A 162 -3.61 -11.67 3.05
N LEU A 163 -3.32 -10.46 2.57
CA LEU A 163 -2.37 -9.55 3.24
C LEU A 163 -2.93 -8.95 4.54
N LEU A 164 -4.26 -8.89 4.69
CA LEU A 164 -4.93 -8.35 5.88
C LEU A 164 -5.26 -9.38 6.96
N ALA A 165 -5.38 -10.65 6.58
CA ALA A 165 -5.66 -11.78 7.48
C ALA A 165 -4.52 -12.01 8.49
#